data_AF-A0A2S3UJD3-F1
#
_entry.id   AF-A0A2S3UJD3-F1
#
_cell.length_a   1.000
_cell.length_b   1.000
_cell.length_c   1.000
_cell.angle_alpha   90.00
_cell.angle_beta   90.00
_cell.angle_gamma   90.00
#
_symmetry.space_group_name_H-M   'P 1'
#
loop_
_entity.id
_entity.type
_entity.pdbx_description
1 polymer ?
#
loop_
_entity_poly.entity_id
_entity_poly.type
_entity_poly.pdbx_seq_one_letter_code
_entity_poly.pdbx_strand_id
1 'polypeptide(L)'
;MNIVIASHLRKQCVLLILGKIQIIMSNQNYTEKARDNTQVLREARDLNPRDNAIKFALANAIRAKRRRPVQLRPQITSPFSITNLELTNHCPMRCEICPRTHDMTRSLGFMEDDVFFSVIEELARLNKDNAPGGILYLHHFGESLLHRSLDKFGARANELGLFTSLSLNPSVLRERIVSRLLAAEIGLLQFAIDGYDDDTFARARGVHGAYEQSVEWMHRFLHRHRTSRGTSRIVINIIDIPGFDADKLAERENYWLQVSGVDAVYRKPFVTWNGSSKAVNAWSHIVDRADQALTPLPISCTEPFESLNVTWDGDVLVCCFDYDKEIVLGNVRESSLEDIWNNEAIQALRTEFISDRVENALCRSCRYLRQPIGDSSVICP
;
A
#
# COMPACT_ATOMS: atom_id res chain seq x y z
N MET A 1 -32.84 0.23 -6.23
CA MET A 1 -32.46 0.02 -4.82
C MET A 1 -31.01 0.50 -4.59
N ASN A 2 -30.66 1.70 -5.06
CA ASN A 2 -29.26 2.16 -5.21
C ASN A 2 -28.99 3.55 -4.59
N ILE A 3 -29.76 3.96 -3.56
CA ILE A 3 -29.61 5.31 -2.98
C ILE A 3 -29.23 5.29 -1.48
N VAL A 4 -29.22 4.12 -0.83
CA VAL A 4 -28.99 4.07 0.63
C VAL A 4 -27.51 3.83 1.03
N ILE A 5 -26.69 3.22 0.16
CA ILE A 5 -25.28 2.88 0.49
C ILE A 5 -24.34 4.11 0.37
N ALA A 6 -24.63 5.04 -0.56
CA ALA A 6 -23.80 6.25 -0.76
C ALA A 6 -23.86 7.24 0.43
N SER A 7 -24.89 7.16 1.28
CA SER A 7 -25.00 8.05 2.45
C SER A 7 -24.21 7.58 3.68
N HIS A 8 -23.89 6.28 3.77
CA HIS A 8 -23.11 5.71 4.88
C HIS A 8 -21.60 5.94 4.70
N LEU A 9 -21.09 5.81 3.47
CA LEU A 9 -19.68 6.09 3.14
C LEU A 9 -19.33 7.59 3.27
N ARG A 10 -20.25 8.50 2.94
CA ARG A 10 -20.04 9.94 3.16
C ARG A 10 -20.00 10.32 4.64
N LYS A 11 -20.75 9.62 5.51
CA LYS A 11 -20.70 9.86 6.96
C LYS A 11 -19.40 9.36 7.59
N GLN A 12 -18.84 8.25 7.11
CA GLN A 12 -17.53 7.76 7.58
C GLN A 12 -16.36 8.67 7.15
N CYS A 13 -16.36 9.21 5.93
CA CYS A 13 -15.36 10.20 5.52
C CYS A 13 -15.45 11.52 6.31
N VAL A 14 -16.67 11.98 6.65
CA VAL A 14 -16.85 13.17 7.50
C VAL A 14 -16.45 12.90 8.95
N LEU A 15 -16.66 11.69 9.48
CA LEU A 15 -16.20 11.29 10.82
C LEU A 15 -14.67 11.10 10.89
N LEU A 16 -14.01 10.66 9.81
CA LEU A 16 -12.54 10.60 9.71
C LEU A 16 -11.91 11.99 9.58
N ILE A 17 -12.57 12.92 8.87
CA ILE A 17 -12.17 14.34 8.83
C ILE A 17 -12.42 15.02 10.17
N LEU A 18 -13.52 14.69 10.86
CA LEU A 18 -13.75 15.15 12.24
C LEU A 18 -12.74 14.52 13.21
N GLY A 19 -12.26 13.30 12.97
CA GLY A 19 -11.14 12.69 13.71
C GLY A 19 -9.81 13.41 13.49
N LYS A 20 -9.53 13.84 12.25
CA LYS A 20 -8.41 14.77 11.94
C LYS A 20 -8.57 16.11 12.67
N ILE A 21 -9.80 16.62 12.79
CA ILE A 21 -10.09 17.85 13.54
C ILE A 21 -10.03 17.61 15.06
N GLN A 22 -10.37 16.43 15.58
CA GLN A 22 -10.36 16.15 17.02
C GLN A 22 -8.94 16.03 17.57
N ILE A 23 -7.99 15.53 16.78
CA ILE A 23 -6.54 15.56 17.07
C ILE A 23 -5.98 16.99 17.01
N ILE A 24 -6.57 17.86 16.18
CA ILE A 24 -6.21 19.28 16.06
C ILE A 24 -6.87 20.13 17.18
N MET A 25 -8.08 19.76 17.63
CA MET A 25 -8.88 20.55 18.58
C MET A 25 -8.67 20.18 20.05
N SER A 26 -8.13 19.00 20.37
CA SER A 26 -7.67 18.71 21.74
C SER A 26 -6.38 19.44 22.12
N ASN A 27 -5.77 20.17 21.17
CA ASN A 27 -4.47 20.83 21.30
C ASN A 27 -4.52 22.34 20.98
N GLN A 28 -5.64 23.01 21.24
CA GLN A 28 -5.70 24.47 21.10
C GLN A 28 -4.81 25.19 22.13
N ASN A 29 -3.60 25.54 21.68
CA ASN A 29 -2.94 26.79 22.00
C ASN A 29 -2.47 27.42 20.69
N TYR A 30 -3.43 27.98 19.95
CA TYR A 30 -3.16 28.93 18.89
C TYR A 30 -2.87 30.29 19.53
N THR A 31 -1.70 30.87 19.29
CA THR A 31 -1.56 32.33 19.27
C THR A 31 -0.98 32.78 17.93
N GLU A 32 -1.83 33.56 17.29
CA GLU A 32 -1.71 34.33 16.07
C GLU A 32 -0.36 35.00 15.82
N LYS A 33 -0.05 35.11 14.52
CA LYS A 33 0.76 36.18 13.89
C LYS A 33 2.08 36.48 14.61
N ALA A 34 3.15 35.95 14.02
CA ALA A 34 4.48 36.55 14.08
C ALA A 34 4.44 38.01 13.57
N ARG A 35 4.03 38.94 14.45
CA ARG A 35 4.44 40.34 14.38
C ARG A 35 5.91 40.36 14.74
N ASP A 36 6.67 41.06 13.91
CA ASP A 36 8.11 41.27 13.97
C ASP A 36 8.66 41.35 15.42
N ASN A 37 9.34 40.28 15.86
CA ASN A 37 9.89 40.11 17.21
C ASN A 37 10.93 41.19 17.59
N THR A 38 11.39 41.98 16.62
CA THR A 38 12.33 43.08 16.84
C THR A 38 11.66 44.28 17.49
N GLN A 39 10.36 44.45 17.30
CA GLN A 39 9.59 45.59 17.83
C GLN A 39 9.21 45.40 19.30
N VAL A 40 8.77 44.20 19.68
CA VAL A 40 8.41 43.85 21.07
C VAL A 40 9.62 43.95 22.02
N LEU A 41 10.81 43.59 21.55
CA LEU A 41 12.05 43.70 22.33
C LEU A 41 12.54 45.14 22.50
N ARG A 42 12.18 46.05 21.58
CA ARG A 42 12.46 47.48 21.72
C ARG A 42 11.49 48.13 22.71
N GLU A 43 10.22 47.79 22.65
CA GLU A 43 9.17 48.30 23.57
C GLU A 43 9.38 47.81 25.03
N ALA A 44 10.00 46.64 25.22
CA ALA A 44 10.33 46.13 26.55
C ALA A 44 11.51 46.85 27.24
N ARG A 45 12.30 47.64 26.51
CA ARG A 45 13.48 48.35 27.04
C ARG A 45 13.12 49.62 27.83
N ASP A 46 11.90 50.13 27.63
CA ASP A 46 11.39 51.36 28.26
C ASP A 46 10.54 51.10 29.52
N LEU A 47 10.43 49.83 29.97
CA LEU A 47 9.65 49.47 31.14
C LEU A 47 10.45 49.55 32.44
N ASN A 48 9.80 50.13 33.46
CA ASN A 48 10.37 50.52 34.75
C ASN A 48 11.04 49.32 35.49
N PRO A 49 12.26 49.44 36.04
CA PRO A 49 13.02 48.32 36.61
C PRO A 49 12.43 47.60 37.84
N ARG A 50 11.29 48.05 38.36
CA ARG A 50 10.69 47.56 39.63
C ARG A 50 9.65 46.44 39.47
N ASP A 51 9.27 46.05 38.25
CA ASP A 51 8.30 44.98 38.06
C ASP A 51 8.95 43.59 38.02
N ASN A 52 9.12 43.02 39.22
CA ASN A 52 9.57 41.63 39.41
C ASN A 52 8.68 40.61 38.68
N ALA A 53 7.41 40.94 38.43
CA ALA A 53 6.47 40.11 37.68
C ALA A 53 6.87 39.95 36.20
N ILE A 54 7.40 41.01 35.58
CA ILE A 54 7.82 41.00 34.17
C ILE A 54 9.09 40.18 34.01
N LYS A 55 10.07 40.32 34.93
CA LYS A 55 11.28 39.47 34.93
C LYS A 55 10.95 37.99 35.13
N PHE A 56 9.99 37.67 35.98
CA PHE A 56 9.54 36.30 36.23
C PHE A 56 8.82 35.70 35.00
N ALA A 57 7.95 36.49 34.35
CA ALA A 57 7.29 36.09 33.11
C ALA A 57 8.29 35.88 31.96
N LEU A 58 9.28 36.77 31.81
CA LEU A 58 10.32 36.64 30.78
C LEU A 58 11.23 35.43 31.05
N ALA A 59 11.63 35.22 32.30
CA ALA A 59 12.44 34.07 32.69
C ALA A 59 11.71 32.74 32.45
N ASN A 60 10.40 32.68 32.73
CA ASN A 60 9.56 31.52 32.46
C ASN A 60 9.32 31.30 30.96
N ALA A 61 9.15 32.36 30.17
CA ALA A 61 9.06 32.26 28.71
C ALA A 61 10.36 31.76 28.07
N ILE A 62 11.52 32.19 28.59
CA ILE A 62 12.85 31.70 28.18
C ILE A 62 13.05 30.25 28.62
N ARG A 63 12.59 29.86 29.82
CA ARG A 63 12.62 28.47 30.32
C ARG A 63 11.71 27.55 29.51
N ALA A 64 10.55 28.04 29.08
CA ALA A 64 9.62 27.33 28.20
C ALA A 64 10.20 27.14 26.79
N LYS A 65 10.93 28.13 26.25
CA LYS A 65 11.71 28.00 25.00
C LYS A 65 12.91 27.04 25.09
N ARG A 66 13.46 26.82 26.29
CA ARG A 66 14.59 25.89 26.54
C ARG A 66 14.18 24.47 26.85
N ARG A 67 12.89 24.20 27.11
CA ARG A 67 12.41 22.81 27.06
C ARG A 67 12.49 22.40 25.60
N ARG A 68 13.31 21.38 25.29
CA ARG A 68 13.18 20.65 24.02
C ARG A 68 11.69 20.42 23.82
N PRO A 69 11.11 20.74 22.64
CA PRO A 69 9.72 20.38 22.42
C PRO A 69 9.62 18.90 22.73
N VAL A 70 8.83 18.54 23.74
CA VAL A 70 8.35 17.17 23.86
C VAL A 70 7.53 17.02 22.60
N GLN A 71 8.14 16.46 21.57
CA GLN A 71 7.46 16.10 20.36
C GLN A 71 6.51 15.00 20.82
N LEU A 72 5.29 15.39 21.15
CA LEU A 72 4.20 14.47 21.44
C LEU A 72 4.08 13.64 20.17
N ARG A 73 4.64 12.43 20.18
CA ARG A 73 4.48 11.45 19.10
C ARG A 73 3.09 10.87 19.32
N PRO A 74 2.07 11.23 18.52
CA PRO A 74 0.77 10.62 18.67
C PRO A 74 0.94 9.12 18.42
N GLN A 75 0.72 8.32 19.46
CA GLN A 75 0.61 6.88 19.30
C GLN A 75 -0.68 6.61 18.54
N ILE A 76 -0.56 5.94 17.40
CA ILE A 76 -1.73 5.50 16.65
C ILE A 76 -2.11 4.15 17.24
N THR A 77 -3.11 4.17 18.11
CA THR A 77 -3.69 2.98 18.76
C THR A 77 -4.85 2.39 17.95
N SER A 78 -5.22 3.04 16.84
CA SER A 78 -6.21 2.54 15.89
C SER A 78 -5.61 1.36 15.12
N PRO A 79 -6.42 0.35 14.75
CA PRO A 79 -5.94 -0.77 13.95
C PRO A 79 -5.25 -0.28 12.68
N PHE A 80 -4.08 -0.85 12.39
CA PHE A 80 -3.43 -0.75 11.09
C PHE A 80 -3.63 -2.05 10.33
N SER A 81 -3.59 -1.93 9.00
CA SER A 81 -3.60 -3.08 8.10
C SER A 81 -2.18 -3.47 7.70
N ILE A 82 -1.99 -4.72 7.29
CA ILE A 82 -0.86 -5.09 6.43
C ILE A 82 -1.44 -5.23 5.04
N THR A 83 -1.03 -4.36 4.12
CA THR A 83 -1.44 -4.43 2.71
C THR A 83 -0.77 -5.65 2.09
N ASN A 84 0.55 -5.64 1.90
CA ASN A 84 1.28 -6.75 1.30
C ASN A 84 2.12 -7.53 2.33
N LEU A 85 1.95 -8.84 2.34
CA LEU A 85 2.81 -9.82 3.02
C LEU A 85 3.50 -10.67 1.95
N GLU A 86 4.76 -10.34 1.67
CA GLU A 86 5.52 -10.94 0.58
C GLU A 86 5.99 -12.36 0.93
N LEU A 87 5.37 -13.36 0.31
CA LEU A 87 5.78 -14.75 0.52
C LEU A 87 7.14 -15.07 -0.13
N THR A 88 7.43 -14.43 -1.26
CA THR A 88 8.71 -14.52 -1.97
C THR A 88 8.80 -13.41 -2.99
N ASN A 89 10.02 -13.00 -3.34
CA ASN A 89 10.31 -12.15 -4.49
C ASN A 89 10.91 -12.92 -5.69
N HIS A 90 10.95 -14.26 -5.62
CA HIS A 90 11.19 -15.09 -6.80
C HIS A 90 9.99 -15.01 -7.72
N CYS A 91 10.22 -14.79 -9.01
CA CYS A 91 9.19 -14.78 -10.04
C CYS A 91 9.75 -15.43 -11.30
N PRO A 92 8.99 -16.32 -11.98
CA PRO A 92 9.43 -16.89 -13.24
C PRO A 92 9.24 -15.92 -14.42
N MET A 93 8.52 -14.82 -14.21
CA MET A 93 8.35 -13.77 -15.21
C MET A 93 9.52 -12.79 -15.21
N ARG A 94 9.64 -12.05 -16.31
CA ARG A 94 10.56 -10.92 -16.48
C ARG A 94 9.80 -9.73 -17.05
N CYS A 95 8.72 -9.35 -16.36
CA CYS A 95 7.81 -8.33 -16.85
C CYS A 95 8.55 -7.02 -17.11
N GLU A 96 8.38 -6.45 -18.30
CA GLU A 96 8.93 -5.16 -18.69
C GLU A 96 8.26 -4.00 -17.93
N ILE A 97 7.05 -4.25 -17.43
CA ILE A 97 6.22 -3.30 -16.67
C ILE A 97 6.42 -3.39 -15.14
N CYS A 98 7.40 -4.19 -14.66
CA CYS A 98 7.65 -4.41 -13.24
C CYS A 98 9.07 -3.98 -12.86
N PRO A 99 9.25 -3.13 -11.83
CA PRO A 99 10.58 -2.66 -11.39
C PRO A 99 11.44 -3.80 -10.85
N ARG A 100 10.82 -4.92 -10.44
CA ARG A 100 11.50 -6.15 -10.04
C ARG A 100 12.44 -6.70 -11.12
N THR A 101 12.19 -6.43 -12.40
CA THR A 101 13.01 -6.95 -13.50
C THR A 101 14.26 -6.11 -13.72
N HIS A 102 14.17 -4.80 -13.57
CA HIS A 102 15.17 -3.85 -14.05
C HIS A 102 15.87 -3.06 -12.94
N ASP A 103 15.19 -2.82 -11.82
CA ASP A 103 15.62 -1.82 -10.82
C ASP A 103 15.78 -2.41 -9.40
N MET A 104 15.10 -3.51 -9.06
CA MET A 104 15.20 -4.11 -7.73
C MET A 104 16.56 -4.78 -7.52
N THR A 105 17.27 -4.37 -6.48
CA THR A 105 18.63 -4.82 -6.13
C THR A 105 18.69 -5.69 -4.87
N ARG A 106 17.65 -5.65 -4.03
CA ARG A 106 17.57 -6.49 -2.82
C ARG A 106 17.65 -7.99 -3.11
N SER A 107 18.13 -8.74 -2.12
CA SER A 107 18.32 -10.19 -2.22
C SER A 107 17.01 -10.96 -2.47
N LEU A 108 17.13 -12.12 -3.13
CA LEU A 108 16.00 -13.00 -3.39
C LEU A 108 15.82 -14.04 -2.28
N GLY A 109 14.58 -14.34 -1.92
CA GLY A 109 14.29 -15.34 -0.91
C GLY A 109 12.82 -15.72 -0.77
N PHE A 110 12.56 -16.60 0.18
CA PHE A 110 11.24 -17.09 0.56
C PHE A 110 11.01 -16.78 2.04
N MET A 111 9.80 -16.38 2.38
CA MET A 111 9.42 -16.14 3.77
C MET A 111 9.43 -17.45 4.55
N GLU A 112 10.08 -17.45 5.71
CA GLU A 112 10.02 -18.62 6.57
C GLU A 112 8.65 -18.74 7.24
N ASP A 113 8.21 -19.99 7.44
CA ASP A 113 6.88 -20.30 7.96
C ASP A 113 6.64 -19.64 9.33
N ASP A 114 7.66 -19.60 10.19
CA ASP A 114 7.59 -19.01 11.54
C ASP A 114 7.33 -17.50 11.52
N VAL A 115 7.98 -16.78 10.60
CA VAL A 115 7.73 -15.34 10.38
C VAL A 115 6.33 -15.10 9.86
N PHE A 116 5.89 -15.90 8.88
CA PHE A 116 4.54 -15.74 8.36
C PHE A 116 3.51 -15.87 9.48
N PHE A 117 3.61 -16.95 10.27
CA PHE A 117 2.68 -17.21 11.37
C PHE A 117 2.74 -16.14 12.45
N SER A 118 3.94 -15.70 12.86
CA SER A 118 4.06 -14.65 13.88
C SER A 118 3.38 -13.35 13.44
N VAL A 119 3.55 -12.94 12.19
CA VAL A 119 2.96 -11.73 11.62
C VAL A 119 1.43 -11.80 11.61
N ILE A 120 0.85 -12.87 11.07
CA ILE A 120 -0.62 -12.96 10.94
C ILE A 120 -1.31 -13.15 12.29
N GLU A 121 -0.68 -13.85 13.24
CA GLU A 121 -1.21 -14.03 14.59
C GLU A 121 -1.18 -12.73 15.37
N GLU A 122 -0.09 -11.96 15.26
CA GLU A 122 -0.01 -10.63 15.84
C GLU A 122 -1.04 -9.68 15.21
N LEU A 123 -1.16 -9.67 13.88
CA LEU A 123 -2.13 -8.84 13.16
C LEU A 123 -3.56 -9.17 13.60
N ALA A 124 -3.92 -10.45 13.69
CA ALA A 124 -5.24 -10.89 14.15
C ALA A 124 -5.50 -10.48 15.61
N ARG A 125 -4.49 -10.60 16.48
CA ARG A 125 -4.58 -10.17 17.89
C ARG A 125 -4.83 -8.67 18.01
N LEU A 126 -4.06 -7.84 17.29
CA LEU A 126 -4.17 -6.37 17.34
C LEU A 126 -5.51 -5.87 16.77
N ASN A 127 -6.11 -6.63 15.86
CA ASN A 127 -7.37 -6.28 15.21
C ASN A 127 -8.60 -6.97 15.81
N LYS A 128 -8.47 -7.74 16.90
CA LYS A 128 -9.55 -8.60 17.44
C LYS A 128 -10.86 -7.87 17.74
N ASP A 129 -10.77 -6.64 18.25
CA ASP A 129 -11.94 -5.83 18.64
C ASP A 129 -12.43 -4.90 17.51
N ASN A 130 -11.78 -4.94 16.35
CA ASN A 130 -12.12 -4.18 15.16
C ASN A 130 -12.56 -5.13 14.04
N ALA A 131 -13.28 -4.64 13.04
CA ALA A 131 -13.46 -5.45 11.83
C ALA A 131 -12.05 -5.78 11.27
N PRO A 132 -11.76 -7.03 10.89
CA PRO A 132 -10.44 -7.43 10.43
C PRO A 132 -9.96 -6.44 9.37
N GLY A 133 -8.85 -5.75 9.69
CA GLY A 133 -8.38 -4.59 8.95
C GLY A 133 -8.06 -4.96 7.52
N GLY A 134 -8.85 -4.44 6.57
CA GLY A 134 -8.56 -4.52 5.15
C GLY A 134 -8.41 -5.94 4.58
N ILE A 135 -7.85 -6.00 3.37
CA ILE A 135 -7.51 -7.24 2.68
C ILE A 135 -6.01 -7.49 2.91
N LEU A 136 -5.65 -8.69 3.40
CA LEU A 136 -4.25 -9.11 3.50
C LEU A 136 -3.79 -9.71 2.17
N TYR A 137 -2.96 -8.98 1.43
CA TYR A 137 -2.43 -9.45 0.15
C TYR A 137 -1.21 -10.34 0.37
N LEU A 138 -1.29 -11.61 -0.02
CA LEU A 138 -0.22 -12.60 0.12
C LEU A 138 0.79 -12.55 -1.05
N HIS A 139 1.07 -11.36 -1.56
CA HIS A 139 2.01 -11.13 -2.66
C HIS A 139 2.65 -9.76 -2.55
N HIS A 140 3.79 -9.57 -3.21
CA HIS A 140 4.43 -8.27 -3.42
C HIS A 140 5.25 -8.35 -4.73
N PHE A 141 6.58 -8.24 -4.69
CA PHE A 141 7.43 -8.30 -5.91
C PHE A 141 7.92 -9.72 -6.24
N GLY A 142 6.99 -10.67 -6.38
CA GLY A 142 7.29 -12.06 -6.72
C GLY A 142 6.08 -12.86 -7.16
N GLU A 143 6.24 -14.19 -7.22
CA GLU A 143 5.17 -15.14 -7.51
C GLU A 143 4.97 -16.09 -6.32
N SER A 144 3.96 -15.80 -5.52
CA SER A 144 3.64 -16.52 -4.29
C SER A 144 3.24 -17.99 -4.51
N LEU A 145 2.78 -18.35 -5.72
CA LEU A 145 2.53 -19.76 -6.07
C LEU A 145 3.79 -20.63 -6.01
N LEU A 146 4.99 -20.03 -6.02
CA LEU A 146 6.26 -20.74 -5.83
C LEU A 146 6.53 -21.08 -4.35
N HIS A 147 5.90 -20.40 -3.40
CA HIS A 147 6.14 -20.66 -1.98
C HIS A 147 5.66 -22.06 -1.59
N ARG A 148 6.49 -22.84 -0.89
CA ARG A 148 6.21 -24.26 -0.55
C ARG A 148 5.09 -24.47 0.46
N SER A 149 4.76 -23.43 1.23
CA SER A 149 3.79 -23.46 2.33
C SER A 149 2.52 -22.63 2.08
N LEU A 150 2.29 -22.15 0.85
CA LEU A 150 1.13 -21.33 0.48
C LEU A 150 -0.21 -21.89 0.99
N ASP A 151 -0.40 -23.20 0.85
CA ASP A 151 -1.55 -23.95 1.34
C ASP A 151 -1.76 -23.79 2.85
N LYS A 152 -0.70 -23.88 3.64
CA LYS A 152 -0.77 -23.67 5.10
C LYS A 152 -1.02 -22.20 5.45
N PHE A 153 -0.42 -21.29 4.68
CA PHE A 153 -0.50 -19.87 4.92
C PHE A 153 -1.91 -19.33 4.76
N GLY A 154 -2.57 -19.67 3.64
CA GLY A 154 -3.96 -19.30 3.40
C GLY A 154 -4.92 -19.91 4.44
N ALA A 155 -4.79 -21.22 4.69
CA ALA A 155 -5.64 -21.92 5.65
C ALA A 155 -5.53 -21.32 7.06
N ARG A 156 -4.30 -21.03 7.53
CA ARG A 156 -4.08 -20.42 8.85
C ARG A 156 -4.64 -19.00 8.94
N ALA A 157 -4.50 -18.20 7.90
CA ALA A 157 -5.07 -16.85 7.88
C ALA A 157 -6.61 -16.91 7.97
N ASN A 158 -7.25 -17.85 7.28
CA ASN A 158 -8.69 -18.08 7.36
C ASN A 158 -9.15 -18.53 8.76
N GLU A 159 -8.41 -19.43 9.42
CA GLU A 159 -8.70 -19.85 10.80
C GLU A 159 -8.69 -18.66 11.78
N LEU A 160 -7.84 -17.67 11.54
CA LEU A 160 -7.75 -16.44 12.32
C LEU A 160 -8.79 -15.38 11.92
N GLY A 161 -9.64 -15.67 10.92
CA GLY A 161 -10.65 -14.74 10.42
C GLY A 161 -10.11 -13.61 9.55
N LEU A 162 -8.88 -13.73 9.04
CA LEU A 162 -8.27 -12.75 8.15
C LEU A 162 -8.72 -12.99 6.70
N PHE A 163 -9.20 -11.93 6.04
CA PHE A 163 -9.57 -12.02 4.62
C PHE A 163 -8.33 -11.84 3.74
N THR A 164 -7.92 -12.91 3.07
CA THR A 164 -6.72 -12.92 2.22
C THR A 164 -7.03 -12.72 0.75
N SER A 165 -6.10 -12.07 0.04
CA SER A 165 -6.10 -12.01 -1.42
C SER A 165 -4.74 -12.37 -2.01
N LEU A 166 -4.75 -12.98 -3.19
CA LEU A 166 -3.55 -13.33 -3.93
C LEU A 166 -3.69 -12.92 -5.40
N SER A 167 -2.80 -12.03 -5.85
CA SER A 167 -2.53 -11.82 -7.27
C SER A 167 -1.53 -12.87 -7.74
N LEU A 168 -1.83 -13.55 -8.85
CA LEU A 168 -1.04 -14.66 -9.34
C LEU A 168 -0.91 -14.63 -10.86
N ASN A 169 0.21 -15.18 -11.34
CA ASN A 169 0.43 -15.41 -12.75
C ASN A 169 -0.06 -16.81 -13.17
N PRO A 170 -1.04 -16.91 -14.10
CA PRO A 170 -1.57 -18.20 -14.52
C PRO A 170 -0.57 -19.12 -15.23
N SER A 171 0.51 -18.60 -15.81
CA SER A 171 1.49 -19.40 -16.56
C SER A 171 2.23 -20.43 -15.69
N VAL A 172 2.27 -20.22 -14.37
CA VAL A 172 2.93 -21.15 -13.45
C VAL A 172 2.04 -22.32 -13.06
N LEU A 173 0.73 -22.22 -13.32
CA LEU A 173 -0.22 -23.23 -12.90
C LEU A 173 0.11 -24.60 -13.47
N ARG A 174 0.03 -25.58 -12.58
CA ARG A 174 0.13 -27.02 -12.82
C ARG A 174 -0.75 -27.73 -11.79
N GLU A 175 -1.12 -28.99 -12.03
CA GLU A 175 -1.99 -29.76 -11.12
C GLU A 175 -1.54 -29.70 -9.65
N ARG A 176 -0.22 -29.79 -9.39
CA ARG A 176 0.34 -29.67 -8.04
C ARG A 176 0.06 -28.30 -7.40
N ILE A 177 0.22 -27.22 -8.17
CA ILE A 177 -0.01 -25.85 -7.69
C ILE A 177 -1.50 -25.58 -7.53
N VAL A 178 -2.33 -26.03 -8.48
CA VAL A 178 -3.80 -25.94 -8.39
C VAL A 178 -4.31 -26.59 -7.11
N SER A 179 -3.83 -27.80 -6.80
CA SER A 179 -4.25 -28.52 -5.59
C SER A 179 -3.90 -27.76 -4.31
N ARG A 180 -2.71 -27.17 -4.25
CA ARG A 180 -2.26 -26.35 -3.11
C ARG A 180 -3.01 -25.03 -3.00
N LEU A 181 -3.28 -24.38 -4.13
CA LEU A 181 -4.03 -23.13 -4.16
C LEU A 181 -5.47 -23.31 -3.69
N LEU A 182 -6.12 -24.42 -4.07
CA LEU A 182 -7.45 -24.77 -3.56
C LEU A 182 -7.43 -25.07 -2.05
N ALA A 183 -6.41 -25.80 -1.57
CA ALA A 183 -6.23 -26.09 -0.15
C ALA A 183 -5.91 -24.84 0.71
N ALA A 184 -5.34 -23.79 0.09
CA ALA A 184 -5.08 -22.51 0.76
C ALA A 184 -6.38 -21.73 1.07
N GLU A 185 -7.48 -22.02 0.37
CA GLU A 185 -8.79 -21.38 0.58
C GLU A 185 -8.74 -19.83 0.55
N ILE A 186 -7.87 -19.24 -0.28
CA ILE A 186 -7.71 -17.78 -0.36
C ILE A 186 -9.04 -17.10 -0.70
N GLY A 187 -9.42 -16.06 0.05
CA GLY A 187 -10.72 -15.40 -0.09
C GLY A 187 -10.93 -14.74 -1.46
N LEU A 188 -9.90 -14.07 -1.99
CA LEU A 188 -9.91 -13.41 -3.30
C LEU A 188 -8.70 -13.79 -4.15
N LEU A 189 -8.92 -14.54 -5.22
CA LEU A 189 -7.92 -14.89 -6.22
C LEU A 189 -8.00 -13.92 -7.41
N GLN A 190 -6.86 -13.29 -7.71
CA GLN A 190 -6.73 -12.32 -8.79
C GLN A 190 -5.77 -12.87 -9.85
N PHE A 191 -6.31 -13.31 -10.97
CA PHE A 191 -5.53 -13.82 -12.10
C PHE A 191 -5.05 -12.67 -12.96
N ALA A 192 -3.74 -12.48 -13.03
CA ALA A 192 -3.14 -11.39 -13.79
C ALA A 192 -2.73 -11.89 -15.18
N ILE A 193 -3.50 -11.52 -16.21
CA ILE A 193 -3.29 -11.96 -17.60
C ILE A 193 -3.31 -10.75 -18.54
N ASP A 194 -2.16 -10.09 -18.67
CA ASP A 194 -2.06 -8.85 -19.45
C ASP A 194 -1.77 -9.12 -20.92
N GLY A 195 -2.54 -8.49 -21.80
CA GLY A 195 -2.50 -8.73 -23.24
C GLY A 195 -3.68 -9.57 -23.73
N TYR A 196 -3.70 -9.82 -25.02
CA TYR A 196 -4.79 -10.51 -25.71
C TYR A 196 -4.31 -11.67 -26.60
N ASP A 197 -3.01 -11.88 -26.68
CA ASP A 197 -2.35 -12.96 -27.41
C ASP A 197 -0.94 -13.21 -26.83
N ASP A 198 -0.24 -14.22 -27.36
CA ASP A 198 1.12 -14.57 -26.94
C ASP A 198 2.13 -13.44 -27.15
N ASP A 199 1.98 -12.64 -28.20
CA ASP A 199 2.92 -11.57 -28.53
C ASP A 199 2.80 -10.40 -27.54
N THR A 200 1.58 -9.95 -27.26
CA THR A 200 1.32 -8.89 -26.28
C THR A 200 1.64 -9.33 -24.86
N PHE A 201 1.32 -10.57 -24.50
CA PHE A 201 1.72 -11.13 -23.20
C PHE A 201 3.24 -11.19 -23.06
N ALA A 202 3.96 -11.66 -24.08
CA ALA A 202 5.42 -11.70 -24.06
C ALA A 202 6.02 -10.30 -23.93
N ARG A 203 5.49 -9.31 -24.65
CA ARG A 203 5.93 -7.91 -24.56
C ARG A 203 5.76 -7.33 -23.16
N ALA A 204 4.66 -7.64 -22.46
CA ALA A 204 4.39 -7.12 -21.12
C ALA A 204 5.10 -7.92 -20.01
N ARG A 205 5.02 -9.24 -20.09
CA ARG A 205 5.38 -10.19 -19.01
C ARG A 205 6.74 -10.88 -19.21
N GLY A 206 7.38 -10.69 -20.37
CA GLY A 206 8.73 -11.17 -20.67
C GLY A 206 8.83 -12.68 -20.91
N VAL A 207 7.72 -13.35 -21.24
CA VAL A 207 7.67 -14.80 -21.48
C VAL A 207 6.86 -15.11 -22.74
N HIS A 208 7.49 -15.80 -23.69
CA HIS A 208 6.89 -16.16 -24.98
C HIS A 208 6.03 -17.44 -24.89
N GLY A 209 4.97 -17.51 -25.70
CA GLY A 209 4.14 -18.72 -25.85
C GLY A 209 3.38 -19.12 -24.58
N ALA A 210 3.12 -18.16 -23.68
CA ALA A 210 2.57 -18.40 -22.36
C ALA A 210 1.13 -17.90 -22.18
N TYR A 211 0.60 -17.09 -23.08
CA TYR A 211 -0.76 -16.56 -22.99
C TYR A 211 -1.79 -17.67 -23.16
N GLU A 212 -1.77 -18.38 -24.28
CA GLU A 212 -2.76 -19.42 -24.55
C GLU A 212 -2.67 -20.58 -23.55
N GLN A 213 -1.45 -20.95 -23.16
CA GLN A 213 -1.22 -21.91 -22.09
C GLN A 213 -1.82 -21.42 -20.76
N SER A 214 -1.67 -20.14 -20.44
CA SER A 214 -2.27 -19.55 -19.23
C SER A 214 -3.79 -19.60 -19.28
N VAL A 215 -4.40 -19.24 -20.42
CA VAL A 215 -5.86 -19.33 -20.62
C VAL A 215 -6.34 -20.76 -20.39
N GLU A 216 -5.66 -21.76 -20.94
CA GLU A 216 -6.00 -23.17 -20.75
C GLU A 216 -5.94 -23.58 -19.27
N TRP A 217 -4.86 -23.23 -18.57
CA TRP A 217 -4.71 -23.53 -17.14
C TRP A 217 -5.76 -22.83 -16.27
N MET A 218 -6.14 -21.61 -16.62
CA MET A 218 -7.22 -20.88 -15.94
C MET A 218 -8.54 -21.63 -16.07
N HIS A 219 -8.90 -22.12 -17.27
CA HIS A 219 -10.11 -22.96 -17.46
C HIS A 219 -10.06 -24.24 -16.64
N ARG A 220 -8.90 -24.91 -16.59
CA ARG A 220 -8.69 -26.11 -15.76
C ARG A 220 -8.89 -25.77 -14.27
N PHE A 221 -8.30 -24.68 -13.80
CA PHE A 221 -8.46 -24.21 -12.43
C PHE A 221 -9.94 -23.91 -12.11
N LEU A 222 -10.63 -23.15 -12.97
CA LEU A 222 -12.06 -22.79 -12.80
C LEU A 222 -12.96 -24.03 -12.76
N HIS A 223 -12.67 -25.05 -13.57
CA HIS A 223 -13.38 -26.32 -13.51
C HIS A 223 -13.12 -27.04 -12.19
N ARG A 224 -11.86 -27.13 -11.74
CA ARG A 224 -11.48 -27.76 -10.47
C ARG A 224 -12.09 -27.05 -9.27
N HIS A 225 -12.01 -25.72 -9.21
CA HIS A 225 -12.60 -24.90 -8.17
C HIS A 225 -14.11 -25.14 -8.03
N ARG A 226 -14.86 -25.12 -9.13
CA ARG A 226 -16.31 -25.39 -9.09
C ARG A 226 -16.64 -26.82 -8.67
N THR A 227 -15.92 -27.81 -9.20
CA THR A 227 -16.17 -29.23 -8.89
C THR A 227 -15.78 -29.60 -7.45
N SER A 228 -14.78 -28.93 -6.89
CA SER A 228 -14.42 -29.05 -5.47
C SER A 228 -15.22 -28.15 -4.54
N ARG A 229 -16.20 -27.38 -5.05
CA ARG A 229 -16.97 -26.37 -4.31
C ARG A 229 -16.09 -25.34 -3.59
N GLY A 230 -15.04 -24.87 -4.27
CA GLY A 230 -14.17 -23.81 -3.78
C GLY A 230 -14.94 -22.54 -3.45
N THR A 231 -14.48 -21.83 -2.42
CA THR A 231 -15.16 -20.65 -1.85
C THR A 231 -14.52 -19.33 -2.27
N SER A 232 -13.32 -19.37 -2.86
CA SER A 232 -12.61 -18.18 -3.34
C SER A 232 -13.44 -17.40 -4.36
N ARG A 233 -13.49 -16.08 -4.20
CA ARG A 233 -13.91 -15.17 -5.27
C ARG A 233 -12.79 -15.07 -6.30
N ILE A 234 -13.13 -15.21 -7.57
CA ILE A 234 -12.18 -15.24 -8.68
C ILE A 234 -12.35 -14.01 -9.56
N VAL A 235 -11.26 -13.27 -9.73
CA VAL A 235 -11.22 -12.03 -10.48
C VAL A 235 -10.12 -12.10 -11.53
N ILE A 236 -10.40 -11.60 -12.73
CA ILE A 236 -9.39 -11.43 -13.78
C ILE A 236 -8.94 -9.98 -13.81
N ASN A 237 -7.64 -9.76 -13.71
CA ASN A 237 -7.04 -8.44 -13.83
C ASN A 237 -6.28 -8.36 -15.15
N ILE A 238 -6.53 -7.26 -15.87
CA ILE A 238 -5.84 -6.92 -17.12
C ILE A 238 -5.35 -5.47 -16.98
N ILE A 239 -4.06 -5.24 -17.12
CA ILE A 239 -3.50 -3.88 -17.11
C ILE A 239 -3.74 -3.23 -18.48
N ASP A 240 -4.22 -1.99 -18.46
CA ASP A 240 -4.34 -1.11 -19.63
C ASP A 240 -2.96 -0.59 -20.04
N ILE A 241 -2.18 -1.44 -20.71
CA ILE A 241 -0.79 -1.18 -21.08
C ILE A 241 -0.75 -0.23 -22.28
N PRO A 242 -0.05 0.92 -22.18
CA PRO A 242 0.03 1.85 -23.29
C PRO A 242 0.68 1.21 -24.53
N GLY A 243 0.09 1.50 -25.70
CA GLY A 243 0.50 0.90 -26.97
C GLY A 243 -0.10 -0.49 -27.24
N PHE A 244 -0.98 -1.00 -26.36
CA PHE A 244 -1.82 -2.15 -26.66
C PHE A 244 -3.15 -1.68 -27.27
N ASP A 245 -3.78 -2.56 -28.04
CA ASP A 245 -5.04 -2.29 -28.72
C ASP A 245 -6.21 -2.38 -27.72
N ALA A 246 -6.88 -1.25 -27.49
CA ALA A 246 -7.95 -1.13 -26.50
C ALA A 246 -9.19 -1.96 -26.85
N ASP A 247 -9.51 -2.11 -28.14
CA ASP A 247 -10.67 -2.87 -28.58
C ASP A 247 -10.42 -4.37 -28.36
N LYS A 248 -9.21 -4.85 -28.65
CA LYS A 248 -8.82 -6.24 -28.36
C LYS A 248 -8.76 -6.54 -26.87
N LEU A 249 -8.32 -5.58 -26.04
CA LEU A 249 -8.40 -5.72 -24.58
C LEU A 249 -9.85 -5.84 -24.13
N ALA A 250 -10.75 -4.99 -24.63
CA ALA A 250 -12.18 -5.07 -24.32
C ALA A 250 -12.82 -6.38 -24.79
N GLU A 251 -12.41 -6.95 -25.93
CA GLU A 251 -12.83 -8.28 -26.37
C GLU A 251 -12.44 -9.36 -25.37
N ARG A 252 -11.21 -9.32 -24.83
CA ARG A 252 -10.75 -10.26 -23.80
C ARG A 252 -11.45 -10.07 -22.46
N GLU A 253 -11.73 -8.83 -22.07
CA GLU A 253 -12.54 -8.54 -20.89
C GLU A 253 -13.93 -9.18 -21.01
N ASN A 254 -14.60 -8.93 -22.15
CA ASN A 254 -15.92 -9.51 -22.44
C ASN A 254 -15.89 -11.03 -22.48
N TYR A 255 -14.85 -11.63 -23.07
CA TYR A 255 -14.64 -13.07 -23.05
C TYR A 255 -14.65 -13.61 -21.62
N TRP A 256 -13.82 -13.05 -20.73
CA TRP A 256 -13.68 -13.52 -19.35
C TRP A 256 -14.95 -13.33 -18.53
N LEU A 257 -15.70 -12.25 -18.76
CA LEU A 257 -17.00 -12.02 -18.11
C LEU A 257 -18.05 -13.10 -18.43
N GLN A 258 -17.92 -13.79 -19.56
CA GLN A 258 -18.82 -14.89 -19.94
C GLN A 258 -18.33 -16.27 -19.44
N VAL A 259 -17.12 -16.37 -18.90
CA VAL A 259 -16.56 -17.65 -18.43
C VAL A 259 -17.15 -18.04 -17.07
N SER A 260 -17.77 -19.22 -17.00
CA SER A 260 -18.34 -19.74 -15.74
C SER A 260 -17.29 -19.92 -14.66
N GLY A 261 -17.52 -19.30 -13.50
CA GLY A 261 -16.61 -19.32 -12.34
C GLY A 261 -15.76 -18.06 -12.20
N VAL A 262 -15.82 -17.12 -13.15
CA VAL A 262 -15.24 -15.77 -13.01
C VAL A 262 -16.29 -14.86 -12.39
N ASP A 263 -15.94 -14.18 -11.28
CA ASP A 263 -16.85 -13.28 -10.55
C ASP A 263 -16.76 -11.83 -11.01
N ALA A 264 -15.59 -11.39 -11.48
CA ALA A 264 -15.40 -10.06 -12.05
C ALA A 264 -14.16 -10.00 -12.96
N VAL A 265 -14.14 -8.99 -13.83
CA VAL A 265 -12.97 -8.62 -14.62
C VAL A 265 -12.69 -7.14 -14.37
N TYR A 266 -11.44 -6.80 -14.06
CA TYR A 266 -11.00 -5.43 -13.87
C TYR A 266 -9.91 -5.07 -14.87
N ARG A 267 -10.17 -4.03 -15.66
CA ARG A 267 -9.13 -3.31 -16.37
C ARG A 267 -8.47 -2.32 -15.39
N LYS A 268 -7.22 -2.62 -15.00
CA LYS A 268 -6.44 -1.77 -14.10
C LYS A 268 -5.67 -0.71 -14.90
N PRO A 269 -5.57 0.54 -14.42
CA PRO A 269 -4.72 1.52 -15.07
C PRO A 269 -3.25 1.09 -14.98
N PHE A 270 -2.46 1.39 -16.00
CA PHE A 270 -1.01 1.26 -15.92
C PHE A 270 -0.45 2.24 -14.88
N VAL A 271 0.46 1.75 -14.03
CA VAL A 271 1.10 2.55 -12.99
C VAL A 271 2.61 2.64 -13.17
N THR A 272 3.17 3.76 -12.73
CA THR A 272 4.62 4.05 -12.76
C THR A 272 5.29 3.84 -11.41
N TRP A 273 4.61 3.17 -10.48
CA TRP A 273 5.09 2.93 -9.10
C TRP A 273 5.43 4.25 -8.40
N ASN A 274 6.54 4.31 -7.66
CA ASN A 274 7.04 5.56 -7.08
C ASN A 274 7.68 6.51 -8.11
N GLY A 275 7.60 6.22 -9.41
CA GLY A 275 8.17 7.01 -10.49
C GLY A 275 9.70 6.89 -10.65
N SER A 276 10.37 6.01 -9.93
CA SER A 276 11.84 5.89 -9.98
C SER A 276 12.39 4.94 -11.05
N SER A 277 11.60 3.94 -11.48
CA SER A 277 11.99 3.00 -12.53
C SER A 277 11.97 3.64 -13.92
N LYS A 278 13.14 3.89 -14.50
CA LYS A 278 13.23 4.45 -15.88
C LYS A 278 12.67 3.50 -16.92
N ALA A 279 12.93 2.20 -16.75
CA ALA A 279 12.47 1.16 -17.68
C ALA A 279 10.94 1.10 -17.71
N VAL A 280 10.28 1.03 -16.55
CA VAL A 280 8.81 1.00 -16.49
C VAL A 280 8.20 2.32 -16.94
N ASN A 281 8.77 3.46 -16.54
CA ASN A 281 8.25 4.77 -16.90
C ASN A 281 8.22 5.02 -18.41
N ALA A 282 9.16 4.43 -19.16
CA ALA A 282 9.22 4.54 -20.62
C ALA A 282 7.96 3.99 -21.31
N TRP A 283 7.23 3.08 -20.67
CA TRP A 283 5.97 2.53 -21.18
C TRP A 283 4.78 3.45 -21.00
N SER A 284 4.82 4.40 -20.07
CA SER A 284 3.61 5.13 -19.67
C SER A 284 2.98 5.96 -20.80
N HIS A 285 3.70 6.28 -21.89
CA HIS A 285 3.36 7.31 -22.90
C HIS A 285 2.96 8.68 -22.32
N ILE A 286 2.94 8.82 -20.99
CA ILE A 286 2.87 10.06 -20.26
C ILE A 286 4.24 10.69 -20.40
N VAL A 287 4.43 11.36 -21.54
CA VAL A 287 5.21 12.60 -21.59
C VAL A 287 4.76 13.40 -20.38
N ASP A 288 5.70 13.78 -19.52
CA ASP A 288 5.51 14.46 -18.25
C ASP A 288 4.35 15.47 -18.26
N ARG A 289 3.11 15.01 -17.97
CA ARG A 289 2.03 15.92 -17.55
C ARG A 289 2.29 16.43 -16.12
N ALA A 290 3.45 16.13 -15.56
CA ALA A 290 3.97 16.70 -14.33
C ALA A 290 4.42 18.17 -14.49
N ASP A 291 4.54 18.69 -15.71
CA ASP A 291 4.91 20.10 -15.96
C ASP A 291 3.72 21.04 -16.18
N GLN A 292 2.47 20.57 -16.09
CA GLN A 292 1.37 21.51 -15.90
C GLN A 292 1.36 21.95 -14.44
N ALA A 293 1.97 23.12 -14.22
CA ALA A 293 1.99 23.88 -12.97
C ALA A 293 0.57 24.09 -12.40
N LEU A 294 0.00 23.03 -11.84
CA LEU A 294 -1.05 23.11 -10.85
C LEU A 294 -0.38 23.52 -9.55
N THR A 295 -0.95 24.49 -8.85
CA THR A 295 -0.61 24.81 -7.47
C THR A 295 -0.43 23.49 -6.71
N PRO A 296 0.70 23.24 -6.01
CA PRO A 296 0.96 21.93 -5.45
C PRO A 296 -0.19 21.54 -4.53
N LEU A 297 -0.96 20.52 -4.93
CA LEU A 297 -2.02 19.95 -4.11
C LEU A 297 -1.40 19.47 -2.81
N PRO A 298 -2.05 19.61 -1.65
CA PRO A 298 -1.53 19.06 -0.41
C PRO A 298 -1.32 17.54 -0.53
N ILE A 299 -0.40 16.98 0.26
CA ILE A 299 -0.20 15.53 0.33
C ILE A 299 -1.53 14.84 0.64
N SER A 300 -1.90 13.88 -0.21
CA SER A 300 -3.15 13.11 -0.12
C SER A 300 -2.92 11.65 0.23
N CYS A 301 -1.68 11.15 0.10
CA CYS A 301 -1.31 9.78 0.43
C CYS A 301 -1.50 9.48 1.92
N THR A 302 -2.12 8.33 2.23
CA THR A 302 -2.48 7.91 3.59
C THR A 302 -1.67 6.71 4.10
N GLU A 303 -0.85 6.07 3.26
CA GLU A 303 -0.11 4.84 3.61
C GLU A 303 0.58 4.89 4.99
N PRO A 304 1.34 5.94 5.36
CA PRO A 304 2.01 5.97 6.67
C PRO A 304 1.07 5.97 7.89
N PHE A 305 -0.22 6.18 7.68
CA PHE A 305 -1.25 6.27 8.71
C PHE A 305 -2.23 5.10 8.72
N GLU A 306 -2.23 4.23 7.69
CA GLU A 306 -3.26 3.20 7.49
C GLU A 306 -2.71 1.78 7.33
N SER A 307 -1.48 1.64 6.81
CA SER A 307 -0.97 0.35 6.33
C SER A 307 0.53 0.15 6.59
N LEU A 308 0.90 -1.11 6.73
CA LEU A 308 2.26 -1.63 6.65
C LEU A 308 2.38 -2.62 5.51
N ASN A 309 3.61 -2.91 5.11
CA ASN A 309 3.97 -3.99 4.19
C ASN A 309 5.10 -4.79 4.83
N VAL A 310 5.14 -6.11 4.63
CA VAL A 310 6.18 -6.98 5.21
C VAL A 310 6.81 -7.79 4.09
N THR A 311 8.13 -7.68 3.92
CA THR A 311 8.88 -8.41 2.89
C THR A 311 9.24 -9.83 3.34
N TRP A 312 9.72 -10.66 2.40
CA TRP A 312 9.98 -12.09 2.65
C TRP A 312 10.97 -12.35 3.80
N ASP A 313 11.93 -11.46 4.03
CA ASP A 313 12.93 -11.55 5.10
C ASP A 313 12.47 -10.94 6.44
N GLY A 314 11.26 -10.39 6.49
CA GLY A 314 10.65 -9.83 7.70
C GLY A 314 10.80 -8.32 7.86
N ASP A 315 11.44 -7.61 6.93
CA ASP A 315 11.47 -6.15 6.97
C ASP A 315 10.08 -5.57 6.77
N VAL A 316 9.79 -4.52 7.53
CA VAL A 316 8.52 -3.79 7.49
C VAL A 316 8.74 -2.48 6.73
N LEU A 317 7.92 -2.26 5.71
CA LEU A 317 7.94 -1.08 4.83
C LEU A 317 6.65 -0.28 4.96
N VAL A 318 6.69 0.99 4.58
CA VAL A 318 5.52 1.86 4.61
C VAL A 318 4.59 1.71 3.41
N CYS A 319 5.11 1.41 2.22
CA CYS A 319 4.34 1.51 0.98
C CYS A 319 4.60 0.32 0.06
N CYS A 320 3.56 -0.15 -0.62
CA CYS A 320 3.69 -1.25 -1.57
C CYS A 320 4.51 -0.89 -2.83
N PHE A 321 4.74 0.40 -3.10
CA PHE A 321 5.63 0.86 -4.19
C PHE A 321 7.12 0.83 -3.83
N ASP A 322 7.46 0.56 -2.58
CA ASP A 322 8.85 0.47 -2.13
C ASP A 322 9.46 -0.88 -2.50
N TYR A 323 9.75 -1.07 -3.78
CA TYR A 323 10.25 -2.33 -4.32
C TYR A 323 11.67 -2.69 -3.87
N ASP A 324 12.47 -1.68 -3.51
CA ASP A 324 13.88 -1.84 -3.13
C ASP A 324 14.19 -1.48 -1.69
N LYS A 325 13.16 -1.34 -0.84
CA LYS A 325 13.29 -1.09 0.61
C LYS A 325 14.02 0.21 0.95
N GLU A 326 13.69 1.28 0.25
CA GLU A 326 14.19 2.64 0.50
C GLU A 326 13.83 3.12 1.91
N ILE A 327 12.68 2.69 2.46
CA ILE A 327 12.23 3.02 3.81
C ILE A 327 11.88 1.75 4.59
N VAL A 328 12.88 1.18 5.27
CA VAL A 328 12.69 0.12 6.25
C VAL A 328 12.35 0.72 7.61
N LEU A 329 11.19 0.34 8.16
CA LEU A 329 10.70 0.79 9.45
C LEU A 329 11.21 -0.08 10.60
N GLY A 330 11.52 -1.34 10.35
CA GLY A 330 11.99 -2.32 11.34
C GLY A 330 11.89 -3.73 10.78
N ASN A 331 12.15 -4.75 11.60
CA ASN A 331 12.03 -6.14 11.21
C ASN A 331 11.20 -6.93 12.24
N VAL A 332 10.22 -7.70 11.78
CA VAL A 332 9.28 -8.47 12.62
C VAL A 332 9.94 -9.60 13.42
N ARG A 333 11.19 -9.95 13.09
CA ARG A 333 12.00 -10.91 13.86
C ARG A 333 12.60 -10.28 15.12
N GLU A 334 12.68 -8.95 15.17
CA GLU A 334 13.34 -8.20 16.23
C GLU A 334 12.36 -7.35 17.07
N SER A 335 11.24 -6.95 16.48
CA SER A 335 10.26 -6.07 17.13
C SER A 335 8.83 -6.44 16.75
N SER A 336 7.89 -6.15 17.65
CA SER A 336 6.47 -6.36 17.40
C SER A 336 5.96 -5.40 16.31
N LEU A 337 4.92 -5.78 15.56
CA LEU A 337 4.29 -4.88 14.59
C LEU A 337 3.80 -3.59 15.27
N GLU A 338 3.30 -3.69 16.50
CA GLU A 338 2.84 -2.54 17.29
C GLU A 338 3.98 -1.55 17.63
N ASP A 339 5.15 -2.07 18.00
CA ASP A 339 6.34 -1.26 18.26
C ASP A 339 6.81 -0.57 16.98
N ILE A 340 6.90 -1.32 15.87
CA ILE A 340 7.30 -0.78 14.57
C ILE A 340 6.33 0.31 14.10
N TRP A 341 5.02 0.10 14.27
CA TRP A 341 3.96 1.07 13.90
C TRP A 341 4.04 2.39 14.66
N ASN A 342 4.71 2.42 15.81
CA ASN A 342 4.83 3.60 16.66
C ASN A 342 6.28 4.09 16.88
N ASN A 343 7.25 3.48 16.20
CA ASN A 343 8.66 3.82 16.39
C ASN A 343 9.06 5.18 15.78
N GLU A 344 10.33 5.55 15.95
CA GLU A 344 10.83 6.84 15.51
C GLU A 344 10.78 7.03 13.99
N ALA A 345 11.02 5.95 13.22
CA ALA A 345 11.10 5.99 11.77
C ALA A 345 9.75 6.36 11.14
N ILE A 346 8.66 5.66 11.50
CA ILE A 346 7.33 5.97 10.95
C ILE A 346 6.80 7.31 11.48
N GLN A 347 7.14 7.70 12.72
CA GLN A 347 6.75 9.00 13.28
C GLN A 347 7.45 10.18 12.56
N ALA A 348 8.71 10.00 12.13
CA ALA A 348 9.41 10.96 11.29
C ALA A 348 8.70 11.12 9.94
N LEU A 349 8.37 10.01 9.28
CA LEU A 349 7.66 10.02 7.99
C LEU A 349 6.27 10.66 8.10
N ARG A 350 5.51 10.35 9.14
CA ARG A 350 4.22 11.00 9.42
C ARG A 350 4.37 12.51 9.61
N THR A 351 5.46 12.96 10.24
CA THR A 351 5.76 14.39 10.42
C THR A 351 6.05 15.09 9.08
N GLU A 352 6.78 14.44 8.17
CA GLU A 352 6.97 14.94 6.80
C GLU A 352 5.63 15.15 6.09
N PHE A 353 4.74 14.15 6.17
CA PHE A 353 3.42 14.20 5.52
C PHE A 353 2.52 15.28 6.12
N ILE A 354 2.43 15.37 7.46
CA ILE A 354 1.62 16.38 8.16
C ILE A 354 2.12 17.79 7.88
N SER A 355 3.43 17.98 7.79
CA SER A 355 4.03 19.29 7.54
C SER A 355 4.06 19.68 6.06
N ASP A 356 3.52 18.83 5.18
CA ASP A 356 3.54 18.97 3.72
C ASP A 356 4.96 19.09 3.11
N ARG A 357 5.98 18.63 3.84
CA ARG A 357 7.40 18.69 3.48
C ARG A 357 8.00 17.28 3.48
N VAL A 358 7.94 16.65 2.32
CA VAL A 358 8.48 15.30 2.06
C VAL A 358 9.84 15.41 1.39
N GLU A 359 10.86 14.85 2.04
CA GLU A 359 12.25 14.89 1.57
C GLU A 359 12.83 13.49 1.34
N ASN A 360 12.17 12.45 1.86
CA ASN A 360 12.63 11.06 1.73
C ASN A 360 12.69 10.60 0.26
N ALA A 361 13.59 9.65 0.00
CA ALA A 361 13.93 9.21 -1.35
C ALA A 361 12.76 8.55 -2.10
N LEU A 362 11.91 7.80 -1.38
CA LEU A 362 10.77 7.07 -1.93
C LEU A 362 9.64 8.01 -2.37
N CYS A 363 9.19 8.89 -1.47
CA CYS A 363 7.96 9.65 -1.67
C CYS A 363 8.20 10.91 -2.51
N ARG A 364 9.41 11.51 -2.49
CA ARG A 364 9.69 12.75 -3.24
C ARG A 364 9.53 12.61 -4.76
N SER A 365 9.74 11.41 -5.31
CA SER A 365 9.55 11.10 -6.73
C SER A 365 8.17 10.52 -7.04
N CYS A 366 7.37 10.22 -6.01
CA CYS A 366 6.12 9.50 -6.17
C CYS A 366 5.06 10.39 -6.83
N ARG A 367 4.68 10.02 -8.06
CA ARG A 367 3.64 10.69 -8.84
C ARG A 367 2.25 10.60 -8.22
N TYR A 368 2.08 9.74 -7.21
CA TYR A 368 0.83 9.46 -6.52
C TYR A 368 0.74 10.11 -5.13
N LEU A 369 1.76 10.87 -4.72
CA LEU A 369 1.81 11.52 -3.40
C LEU A 369 0.70 12.58 -3.22
N ARG A 370 0.36 13.30 -4.29
CA ARG A 370 -0.52 14.48 -4.32
C ARG A 370 -1.61 14.32 -5.38
N GLN A 371 -2.52 13.36 -5.18
CA GLN A 371 -3.64 13.11 -6.09
C GLN A 371 -4.93 13.82 -5.65
N PRO A 372 -5.84 14.13 -6.59
CA PRO A 372 -7.17 14.63 -6.25
C PRO A 372 -7.92 13.67 -5.32
N ILE A 373 -8.53 14.21 -4.25
CA ILE A 373 -9.32 13.42 -3.30
C ILE A 373 -10.49 12.74 -4.04
N GLY A 374 -10.59 11.42 -3.94
CA GLY A 374 -11.64 10.61 -4.56
C GLY A 374 -11.19 9.83 -5.80
N ASP A 375 -9.96 10.04 -6.27
CA ASP A 375 -9.35 9.20 -7.29
C ASP A 375 -8.78 7.93 -6.63
N SER A 376 -9.66 6.98 -6.29
CA SER A 376 -9.29 5.67 -5.72
C SER A 376 -8.70 4.71 -6.76
N SER A 377 -8.23 5.22 -7.91
CA SER A 377 -7.76 4.41 -9.04
C SER A 377 -6.42 3.72 -8.77
N VAL A 378 -5.70 4.12 -7.71
CA VAL A 378 -4.47 3.47 -7.26
C VAL A 378 -4.80 2.43 -6.20
N ILE A 379 -5.57 1.41 -6.60
CA ILE A 379 -5.53 0.14 -5.87
C ILE A 379 -4.11 -0.40 -6.09
N CYS A 380 -3.41 -0.77 -5.01
CA CYS A 380 -2.08 -1.38 -5.13
C CYS A 380 -2.11 -2.47 -6.25
N PRO A 381 -1.20 -2.41 -7.24
CA PRO A 381 -1.30 -3.13 -8.51
C PRO A 381 -1.45 -4.65 -8.37
#